data_AF-A0A2E6C092-F1
#
_entry.id   AF-A0A2E6C092-F1
#
_cell.length_a   1.000
_cell.length_b   1.000
_cell.length_c   1.000
_cell.angle_alpha   90.00
_cell.angle_beta   90.00
_cell.angle_gamma   90.00
#
_symmetry.space_group_name_H-M   'P 1'
#
loop_
_entity.id
_entity.type
_entity.pdbx_description
1 polymer ?
#
loop_
_entity_poly.entity_id
_entity_poly.type
_entity_poly.pdbx_seq_one_letter_code
_entity_poly.pdbx_strand_id
1 'polypeptide(L)'
;MDGLVNEIIDEAKEHIDKLIETKLKKVIHDRITNYVEEFFDEYLSTVNKKHGISLELLLRDLPERFEQTRCKGLKKDGTRCTHKATDEGFCRWHVDQKRVKTVAVMNRANQATTGHNHPMSIPYMHDCPACNPSLCKPVETEVLKDIAHIL
;
A
#
# COMPACT_ATOMS: atom_id res chain seq x y z
N MET A 1 -34.95 -4.72 -56.23
CA MET A 1 -34.03 -5.60 -55.48
C MET A 1 -32.80 -4.84 -55.03
N ASP A 2 -32.21 -3.97 -55.86
CA ASP A 2 -30.99 -3.23 -55.51
C ASP A 2 -31.11 -2.30 -54.29
N GLY A 3 -32.28 -1.69 -54.04
CA GLY A 3 -32.48 -0.83 -52.87
C GLY A 3 -32.37 -1.55 -51.52
N LEU A 4 -33.01 -2.73 -51.41
CA LEU A 4 -32.95 -3.56 -50.20
C LEU A 4 -31.53 -4.11 -49.97
N VAL A 5 -30.83 -4.44 -51.05
CA VAL A 5 -29.44 -4.91 -50.98
C VAL A 5 -28.51 -3.80 -50.48
N ASN A 6 -28.67 -2.56 -50.95
CA ASN A 6 -27.87 -1.44 -50.47
C ASN A 6 -28.15 -1.09 -49.01
N GLU A 7 -29.41 -1.17 -48.58
CA GLU A 7 -29.82 -0.91 -47.19
C GLU A 7 -29.19 -1.93 -46.22
N ILE A 8 -29.21 -3.22 -46.58
CA ILE A 8 -28.55 -4.29 -45.81
C ILE A 8 -27.02 -4.07 -45.77
N ILE A 9 -26.42 -3.63 -46.87
CA ILE A 9 -24.97 -3.35 -46.94
C ILE A 9 -24.62 -2.19 -46.01
N ASP A 10 -25.43 -1.13 -45.97
CA ASP A 10 -25.16 0.05 -45.14
C ASP A 10 -25.35 -0.24 -43.65
N GLU A 11 -26.37 -1.01 -43.26
CA GLU A 11 -26.51 -1.52 -41.88
C GLU A 11 -25.33 -2.39 -41.47
N ALA A 12 -24.88 -3.29 -42.35
CA ALA A 12 -23.74 -4.16 -42.08
C ALA A 12 -22.44 -3.36 -41.90
N LYS A 13 -22.21 -2.33 -42.71
CA LYS A 13 -21.06 -1.42 -42.55
C LYS A 13 -21.09 -0.71 -41.20
N GLU A 14 -22.24 -0.14 -40.81
CA GLU A 14 -22.36 0.57 -39.53
C GLU A 14 -22.10 -0.36 -38.34
N HIS A 15 -22.61 -1.60 -38.39
CA HIS A 15 -22.31 -2.60 -37.37
C HIS A 15 -20.83 -2.98 -37.31
N ILE A 16 -20.17 -3.14 -38.47
CA ILE A 16 -18.74 -3.44 -38.54
C ILE A 16 -17.92 -2.27 -37.96
N ASP A 17 -18.25 -1.04 -38.32
CA ASP A 17 -17.54 0.15 -37.84
C ASP A 17 -17.64 0.29 -36.32
N LYS A 18 -18.85 0.13 -35.75
CA LYS A 18 -19.05 0.13 -34.29
C LYS A 18 -18.26 -0.99 -33.61
N LEU A 19 -18.21 -2.18 -34.22
CA LEU A 19 -17.48 -3.32 -33.68
C LEU A 19 -15.97 -3.08 -33.69
N ILE A 20 -15.44 -2.52 -34.78
CA ILE A 20 -14.02 -2.16 -34.92
C ILE A 20 -13.66 -1.11 -33.88
N GLU A 21 -14.45 -0.03 -33.78
CA GLU A 21 -14.20 1.05 -32.83
C GLU A 21 -14.17 0.53 -31.39
N THR A 22 -15.15 -0.29 -31.01
CA THR A 22 -15.25 -0.85 -29.66
C THR A 22 -14.08 -1.79 -29.35
N LYS A 23 -13.73 -2.68 -30.28
CA LYS A 23 -12.61 -3.61 -30.10
C LYS A 23 -11.28 -2.87 -30.04
N LEU A 24 -11.07 -1.90 -30.91
CA LEU A 24 -9.84 -1.12 -30.97
C LEU A 24 -9.63 -0.33 -29.68
N LYS A 25 -10.67 0.38 -29.21
CA LYS A 25 -10.65 1.09 -27.93
C LYS A 25 -10.29 0.15 -26.78
N LYS A 26 -10.89 -1.04 -26.71
CA LYS A 26 -10.61 -2.03 -25.68
C LYS A 26 -9.15 -2.51 -25.73
N VAL A 27 -8.65 -2.88 -26.90
CA VAL A 27 -7.28 -3.39 -27.06
C VAL A 27 -6.25 -2.32 -26.67
N ILE A 28 -6.46 -1.08 -27.12
CA ILE A 28 -5.57 0.05 -26.78
C ILE A 28 -5.62 0.30 -25.27
N HIS A 29 -6.82 0.38 -24.69
CA HIS A 29 -7.00 0.60 -23.26
C HIS A 29 -6.32 -0.50 -22.43
N ASP A 30 -6.60 -1.77 -22.72
CA ASP A 30 -5.99 -2.91 -22.01
C ASP A 30 -4.45 -2.88 -22.13
N ARG A 31 -3.92 -2.53 -23.30
CA ARG A 31 -2.46 -2.46 -23.52
C ARG A 31 -1.81 -1.34 -22.73
N ILE A 32 -2.39 -0.14 -22.74
CA ILE A 32 -1.89 1.01 -21.98
C ILE A 32 -1.97 0.72 -20.48
N THR A 33 -3.10 0.20 -20.01
CA THR A 33 -3.30 -0.13 -18.60
C THR A 33 -2.26 -1.14 -18.12
N ASN A 34 -2.02 -2.22 -18.87
CA ASN A 34 -0.99 -3.21 -18.51
C ASN A 34 0.42 -2.61 -18.49
N TYR A 35 0.77 -1.79 -19.49
CA TYR A 35 2.07 -1.14 -19.54
C TYR A 35 2.31 -0.23 -18.34
N VAL A 36 1.31 0.56 -17.96
CA VAL A 36 1.39 1.47 -16.81
C VAL A 36 1.51 0.69 -15.49
N GLU A 37 0.76 -0.39 -15.33
CA GLU A 37 0.84 -1.26 -14.13
C GLU A 37 2.23 -1.92 -14.00
N GLU A 38 2.80 -2.43 -15.09
CA GLU A 38 4.16 -2.99 -15.12
C GLU A 38 5.21 -1.92 -14.79
N PHE A 39 5.09 -0.73 -15.37
CA PHE A 39 5.97 0.40 -15.09
C PHE A 39 5.96 0.79 -13.60
N PHE A 40 4.78 0.89 -12.99
CA PHE A 40 4.67 1.20 -11.57
C PHE A 40 5.28 0.11 -10.70
N ASP A 41 5.05 -1.17 -11.01
CA ASP A 41 5.64 -2.28 -10.25
C ASP A 41 7.17 -2.23 -10.26
N GLU A 42 7.78 -1.98 -11.42
CA GLU A 42 9.24 -1.86 -11.56
C GLU A 42 9.77 -0.62 -10.84
N TYR A 43 9.09 0.53 -11.01
CA TYR A 43 9.50 1.78 -10.39
C TYR A 43 9.42 1.70 -8.85
N LEU A 44 8.30 1.22 -8.31
CA LEU A 44 8.11 1.09 -6.87
C LEU A 44 9.06 0.05 -6.26
N SER A 45 9.33 -1.06 -6.97
CA SER A 45 10.36 -2.03 -6.58
C SER A 45 11.74 -1.39 -6.51
N THR A 46 12.06 -0.51 -7.47
CA THR A 46 13.32 0.25 -7.48
C THR A 46 13.40 1.21 -6.29
N VAL A 47 12.33 1.93 -5.99
CA VAL A 47 12.27 2.85 -4.84
C VAL A 47 12.41 2.11 -3.51
N ASN A 48 11.70 0.99 -3.35
CA ASN A 48 11.80 0.12 -2.17
C ASN A 48 13.26 -0.32 -1.94
N LYS A 49 13.93 -0.82 -3.00
CA LYS A 49 15.33 -1.26 -2.90
C LYS A 49 16.33 -0.13 -2.66
N LYS A 50 16.14 1.03 -3.28
CA LYS A 50 17.08 2.17 -3.17
C LYS A 50 16.96 2.93 -1.85
N HIS A 51 15.73 3.10 -1.36
CA HIS A 51 15.44 3.98 -0.24
C HIS A 51 14.96 3.24 1.01
N GLY A 52 14.77 1.91 0.94
CA GLY A 52 14.28 1.10 2.05
C GLY A 52 12.84 1.41 2.46
N ILE A 53 12.07 2.08 1.60
CA ILE A 53 10.68 2.46 1.86
C ILE A 53 9.79 1.24 1.62
N SER A 54 8.93 0.90 2.58
CA SER A 54 8.02 -0.23 2.47
C SER A 54 7.19 -0.16 1.18
N LEU A 55 7.23 -1.26 0.40
CA LEU A 55 6.43 -1.40 -0.82
C LEU A 55 4.93 -1.24 -0.54
N GLU A 56 4.45 -1.62 0.65
CA GLU A 56 3.05 -1.43 1.06
C GLU A 56 2.67 0.05 1.11
N LEU A 57 3.56 0.91 1.65
CA LEU A 57 3.32 2.35 1.73
C LEU A 57 3.31 2.97 0.33
N LEU A 58 4.30 2.61 -0.49
CA LEU A 58 4.42 3.08 -1.87
C LEU A 58 3.18 2.75 -2.71
N LEU A 59 2.63 1.53 -2.56
CA LEU A 59 1.42 1.11 -3.27
C LEU A 59 0.17 1.83 -2.76
N ARG A 60 0.11 2.18 -1.46
CA ARG A 60 -1.01 2.93 -0.89
C ARG A 60 -1.06 4.36 -1.46
N ASP A 61 0.11 4.99 -1.62
CA ASP A 61 0.26 6.36 -2.13
C ASP A 61 -0.03 6.50 -3.63
N LEU A 62 -0.22 5.39 -4.36
CA LEU A 62 -0.60 5.45 -5.77
C LEU A 62 -1.98 6.15 -5.94
N PRO A 63 -2.08 7.12 -6.85
CA PRO A 63 -3.30 7.89 -7.03
C PRO A 63 -4.46 7.02 -7.55
N GLU A 64 -5.67 7.29 -7.06
CA GLU A 64 -6.92 6.61 -7.45
C GLU A 64 -7.36 6.91 -8.89
N ARG A 65 -6.76 7.93 -9.52
CA ARG A 65 -7.07 8.32 -10.91
C ARG A 65 -6.60 7.33 -11.96
N PHE A 66 -5.68 6.45 -11.61
CA PHE A 66 -5.50 5.25 -12.40
C PHE A 66 -6.65 4.35 -12.00
N GLU A 67 -7.49 3.95 -12.96
CA GLU A 67 -8.36 2.80 -12.78
C GLU A 67 -7.45 1.62 -12.49
N GLN A 68 -7.10 1.45 -11.21
CA GLN A 68 -6.16 0.45 -10.78
C GLN A 68 -6.88 -0.86 -10.95
N THR A 69 -6.69 -1.44 -12.12
CA THR A 69 -7.21 -2.77 -12.39
C THR A 69 -6.58 -3.74 -11.41
N ARG A 70 -5.39 -3.43 -10.87
CA ARG A 70 -4.63 -4.33 -10.01
C ARG A 70 -4.60 -3.89 -8.55
N CYS A 71 -4.76 -4.87 -7.68
CA CYS A 71 -4.76 -4.68 -6.23
C CYS A 71 -3.45 -4.03 -5.72
N LYS A 72 -3.59 -3.05 -4.81
CA LYS A 72 -2.52 -2.38 -4.03
C LYS A 72 -1.93 -3.25 -2.92
N GLY A 73 -2.52 -4.42 -2.66
CA GLY A 73 -2.12 -5.31 -1.58
C GLY A 73 -0.87 -6.12 -1.89
N LEU A 74 -0.19 -6.55 -0.83
CA LEU A 74 0.97 -7.44 -0.90
C LEU A 74 0.57 -8.87 -0.54
N LYS A 75 1.06 -9.81 -1.33
CA LYS A 75 1.04 -11.24 -1.01
C LYS A 75 2.00 -11.52 0.16
N LYS A 76 1.91 -12.74 0.70
CA LYS A 76 2.79 -13.21 1.79
C LYS A 76 4.28 -13.20 1.43
N ASP A 77 4.60 -13.30 0.14
CA ASP A 77 5.98 -13.23 -0.38
C ASP A 77 6.50 -11.79 -0.53
N GLY A 78 5.69 -10.78 -0.17
CA GLY A 78 6.05 -9.36 -0.30
C GLY A 78 5.88 -8.80 -1.71
N THR A 79 5.35 -9.58 -2.67
CA THR A 79 5.07 -9.10 -4.04
C THR A 79 3.67 -8.50 -4.16
N ARG A 80 3.49 -7.58 -5.11
CA ARG A 80 2.18 -6.97 -5.37
C ARG A 80 1.18 -8.01 -5.89
N CYS A 81 -0.01 -7.99 -5.31
CA CYS A 81 -1.13 -8.80 -5.74
C CYS A 81 -1.46 -8.58 -7.23
N THR A 82 -1.79 -9.65 -7.95
CA THR A 82 -2.18 -9.62 -9.37
C THR A 82 -3.70 -9.63 -9.57
N HIS A 83 -4.48 -9.74 -8.50
CA HIS A 83 -5.93 -9.77 -8.59
C HIS A 83 -6.53 -8.41 -8.89
N LYS A 84 -7.73 -8.43 -9.46
CA LYS A 84 -8.46 -7.21 -9.76
C LYS A 84 -8.81 -6.44 -8.49
N ALA A 85 -8.58 -5.13 -8.47
CA ALA A 85 -9.08 -4.28 -7.40
C ALA A 85 -10.60 -4.14 -7.51
N THR A 86 -11.28 -4.20 -6.36
CA THR A 86 -12.74 -4.17 -6.26
C THR A 86 -13.24 -3.10 -5.29
N ASP A 87 -12.42 -2.69 -4.34
CA ASP A 87 -12.76 -1.71 -3.30
C ASP A 87 -11.54 -0.84 -3.00
N GLU A 88 -11.59 0.45 -3.35
CA GLU A 88 -10.52 1.46 -3.10
C GLU A 88 -9.09 0.99 -3.47
N GLY A 89 -8.96 0.29 -4.60
CA GLY A 89 -7.67 -0.25 -5.04
C GLY A 89 -7.28 -1.60 -4.42
N PHE A 90 -8.12 -2.24 -3.61
CA PHE A 90 -7.87 -3.55 -3.01
C PHE A 90 -8.81 -4.64 -3.53
N CYS A 91 -8.32 -5.87 -3.62
CA CYS A 91 -9.14 -7.04 -3.90
C CYS A 91 -9.75 -7.59 -2.60
N ARG A 92 -10.71 -8.52 -2.73
CA ARG A 92 -11.42 -9.14 -1.60
C ARG A 92 -10.50 -9.85 -0.58
N TRP A 93 -9.30 -10.26 -0.99
CA TRP A 93 -8.32 -10.91 -0.11
C TRP A 93 -7.39 -9.94 0.63
N HIS A 94 -7.31 -8.68 0.19
CA HIS A 94 -6.41 -7.68 0.76
C HIS A 94 -7.15 -6.46 1.32
N VAL A 95 -8.44 -6.60 1.63
CA VAL A 95 -9.26 -5.53 2.25
C VAL A 95 -8.63 -5.08 3.58
N ASP A 96 -8.03 -5.99 4.33
CA ASP A 96 -7.38 -5.66 5.61
C ASP A 96 -6.12 -4.79 5.48
N GLN A 97 -5.53 -4.73 4.29
CA GLN A 97 -4.36 -3.89 3.99
C GLN A 97 -4.75 -2.47 3.55
N LYS A 98 -6.05 -2.22 3.36
CA LYS A 98 -6.64 -0.90 3.10
C LYS A 98 -6.39 0.07 4.26
N ARG A 99 -6.52 -0.43 5.49
CA ARG A 99 -6.39 0.38 6.69
C ARG A 99 -4.93 0.52 7.09
N VAL A 100 -4.51 1.75 7.38
CA VAL A 100 -3.29 2.02 8.15
C VAL A 100 -3.46 1.34 9.50
N LYS A 101 -2.91 0.13 9.68
CA LYS A 101 -3.05 -0.60 10.96
C LYS A 101 -2.35 0.07 12.12
N THR A 102 -1.52 1.06 11.86
CA THR A 102 -0.90 1.90 12.87
C THR A 102 -0.40 3.15 12.20
N VAL A 103 -0.89 4.33 12.61
CA VAL A 103 0.05 5.44 12.72
C VAL A 103 1.14 4.86 13.61
N ALA A 104 2.37 4.76 13.13
CA ALA A 104 3.48 4.66 14.05
C ALA A 104 3.39 5.93 14.86
N VAL A 105 2.66 5.87 15.98
CA VAL A 105 2.83 6.82 17.05
C VAL A 105 4.28 6.57 17.41
N MET A 106 5.18 7.38 16.82
CA MET A 106 6.44 7.70 17.45
C MET A 106 5.99 8.29 18.75
N ASN A 107 5.79 7.42 19.73
CA ASN A 107 5.51 7.79 21.08
C ASN A 107 6.69 8.70 21.37
N ARG A 108 6.44 10.00 21.53
CA ARG A 108 7.41 10.86 22.20
C ARG A 108 7.70 10.31 23.60
N ALA A 109 6.90 9.36 24.08
CA ALA A 109 7.24 8.49 25.21
C ALA A 109 8.52 7.65 25.00
N ASN A 110 8.95 7.30 23.77
CA ASN A 110 10.28 6.72 23.52
C ASN A 110 11.42 7.76 23.47
N GLN A 111 11.10 9.06 23.50
CA GLN A 111 12.06 10.08 23.97
C GLN A 111 11.99 10.25 25.50
N ALA A 112 10.91 9.80 26.15
CA ALA A 112 10.81 9.72 27.60
C ALA A 112 11.44 8.43 28.19
N THR A 113 11.79 7.43 27.38
CA THR A 113 12.33 6.15 27.88
C THR A 113 13.82 6.17 28.21
N THR A 114 14.58 7.20 27.85
CA THR A 114 15.97 7.24 28.33
C THR A 114 16.05 7.69 29.79
N GLY A 115 14.94 8.10 30.42
CA GLY A 115 14.89 8.59 31.80
C GLY A 115 15.83 9.78 32.07
N HIS A 116 16.35 10.40 31.01
CA HIS A 116 17.23 11.55 31.08
C HIS A 116 16.43 12.84 31.13
N ASN A 117 16.84 13.75 32.02
CA ASN A 117 16.26 15.08 32.17
C ASN A 117 17.17 16.19 31.59
N HIS A 118 18.18 15.80 30.81
CA HIS A 118 19.18 16.70 30.22
C HIS A 118 19.43 16.34 28.75
N PRO A 119 20.01 17.25 27.94
CA PRO A 119 20.39 16.95 26.58
C PRO A 119 21.52 15.89 26.51
N MET A 120 21.55 15.11 25.43
CA MET A 120 22.58 14.08 25.17
C MET A 120 24.00 14.64 24.96
N SER A 121 24.16 15.96 24.92
CA SER A 121 25.47 16.61 24.93
C SER A 121 26.18 16.54 26.29
N ILE A 122 25.43 16.27 27.37
CA ILE A 122 25.98 16.08 28.72
C ILE A 122 26.11 14.57 28.95
N PRO A 123 27.33 14.03 29.12
CA PRO A 123 27.52 12.58 29.23
C PRO A 123 26.97 11.97 30.53
N TYR A 124 26.95 12.76 31.62
CA TYR A 124 26.49 12.32 32.94
C TYR A 124 26.01 13.51 33.77
N MET A 125 24.89 13.35 34.48
CA MET A 125 24.37 14.34 35.42
C MET A 125 23.90 13.61 36.69
N HIS A 126 24.43 13.99 37.87
CA HIS A 126 24.16 13.27 39.12
C HIS A 126 22.67 13.29 39.53
N ASP A 127 21.94 14.35 39.18
CA ASP A 127 20.53 14.52 39.54
C ASP A 127 19.59 14.00 38.43
N CYS A 128 20.14 13.26 37.48
CA CYS A 128 19.38 12.63 36.39
C CYS A 128 18.92 11.23 36.80
N PRO A 129 17.60 10.95 36.78
CA PRO A 129 17.06 9.66 37.18
C PRO A 129 17.62 8.45 36.44
N ALA A 130 18.09 8.64 35.19
CA ALA A 130 18.68 7.58 34.40
C ALA A 130 20.20 7.46 34.48
N CYS A 131 20.91 8.51 34.91
CA CYS A 131 22.36 8.43 35.10
C CYS A 131 22.73 7.93 36.49
N ASN A 132 21.94 8.29 37.51
CA ASN A 132 22.19 7.93 38.89
C ASN A 132 21.51 6.60 39.26
N PRO A 133 22.27 5.54 39.57
CA PRO A 133 21.70 4.23 39.93
C PRO A 133 20.77 4.28 41.13
N SER A 134 20.94 5.26 42.03
CA SER A 134 20.13 5.44 43.24
C SER A 134 18.74 6.00 42.94
N LEU A 135 18.56 6.63 41.77
CA LEU A 135 17.31 7.26 41.33
C LEU A 135 16.58 6.44 40.25
N CYS A 136 17.26 5.47 39.64
CA CYS A 136 16.70 4.57 38.64
C CYS A 136 15.73 3.59 39.30
N LYS A 137 14.43 3.82 39.13
CA LYS A 137 13.41 2.87 39.59
C LYS A 137 13.37 1.67 38.64
N PRO A 138 13.48 0.42 39.11
CA PRO A 138 13.26 -0.74 38.27
C PRO A 138 11.82 -0.70 37.72
N VAL A 139 11.67 -1.02 36.44
CA VAL A 139 10.36 -1.22 35.82
C VAL A 139 9.74 -2.46 36.47
N GLU A 140 8.75 -2.27 37.33
CA GLU A 140 7.98 -3.39 37.89
C GLU A 140 7.31 -4.16 36.74
N THR A 141 7.72 -5.41 36.55
CA THR A 141 7.22 -6.32 35.52
C THR A 141 5.88 -6.95 35.92
N GLU A 142 4.88 -6.14 36.29
CA GLU A 142 3.55 -6.65 36.65
C GLU A 142 2.69 -7.07 35.44
N VAL A 143 3.14 -6.84 34.20
CA VAL A 143 2.36 -7.14 32.99
C VAL A 143 2.48 -8.61 32.49
N LEU A 144 3.13 -9.49 33.25
CA LEU A 144 3.31 -10.92 32.86
C LEU A 144 2.54 -11.93 33.72
N LYS A 145 1.68 -11.51 34.65
CA LYS A 145 0.86 -12.45 35.45
C LYS A 145 -0.49 -12.82 34.81
N ASP A 146 -0.94 -12.09 33.79
CA ASP A 146 -2.29 -12.30 33.22
C ASP A 146 -2.36 -13.27 32.02
N ILE A 147 -1.26 -13.93 31.63
CA ILE A 147 -1.27 -14.95 30.55
C ILE A 147 -1.28 -16.39 31.10
N ALA A 148 -1.22 -16.59 32.42
CA ALA A 148 -1.22 -17.91 33.04
C ALA A 148 -2.62 -18.53 33.25
N HIS A 149 -3.70 -17.94 32.72
CA HIS A 149 -5.07 -18.48 32.80
C HIS A 149 -5.73 -18.77 31.44
N ILE A 150 -4.99 -18.74 30.34
CA ILE A 150 -5.52 -19.10 28.99
C ILE A 150 -4.60 -20.08 28.24
N LEU A 151 -3.92 -20.98 28.96
CA LEU A 151 -3.35 -22.21 28.39
C LEU A 151 -3.72 -23.40 29.27
#